data_AF-I9G6J9-F1
#
_entry.id   AF-I9G6J9-F1
#
_cell.length_a   1.000
_cell.length_b   1.000
_cell.length_c   1.000
_cell.angle_alpha   90.00
_cell.angle_beta   90.00
_cell.angle_gamma   90.00
#
_symmetry.space_group_name_H-M   'P 1'
#
loop_
_entity.id
_entity.type
_entity.pdbx_description
1 polymer ?
#
loop_
_entity_poly.entity_id
_entity_poly.type
_entity_poly.pdbx_seq_one_letter_code
_entity_poly.pdbx_strand_id
1 'polypeptide(L)'
;MKVKVISVFRDKFTGKYYTPGEVIEVGEETRVLDMESRRLVERVEVKTPEVKTTEEKKEVKISLFEKEFEKKTLIEALKSIGVQASGNMKEETLLGKVAELDEESTAKLKEALGIE
;
A
#
# COMPACT_ATOMS: atom_id res chain seq x y z
N MET A 1 19.36 9.15 -13.52
CA MET A 1 18.66 8.81 -12.27
C MET A 1 17.16 9.02 -12.46
N LYS A 2 16.32 8.12 -11.97
CA LYS A 2 14.86 8.28 -12.08
C LYS A 2 14.33 8.92 -10.79
N VAL A 3 13.54 9.97 -10.95
CA VAL A 3 12.91 10.64 -9.82
C VAL A 3 11.40 10.74 -10.06
N LYS A 4 10.62 10.57 -9.01
CA LYS A 4 9.17 10.75 -9.05
C LYS A 4 8.85 12.14 -8.57
N VAL A 5 8.10 12.87 -9.36
CA VAL A 5 7.60 14.19 -9.01
C VAL A 5 6.60 14.03 -7.88
N ILE A 6 6.77 14.78 -6.79
CA ILE A 6 5.87 14.76 -5.62
C ILE A 6 5.10 16.06 -5.47
N SER A 7 5.54 17.12 -6.13
CA SER A 7 4.87 18.42 -6.13
C SER A 7 4.85 19.01 -7.53
N VAL A 8 3.84 19.81 -7.85
CA VAL A 8 3.74 20.45 -9.16
C VAL A 8 4.82 21.53 -9.29
N PHE A 9 5.64 21.44 -10.34
CA PHE A 9 6.61 22.49 -10.63
C PHE A 9 6.82 22.64 -12.13
N ARG A 10 7.26 23.85 -12.52
CA ARG A 10 7.68 24.14 -13.88
C ARG A 10 9.19 24.03 -13.95
N ASP A 11 9.68 23.16 -14.81
CA ASP A 11 11.12 23.00 -15.02
C ASP A 11 11.67 24.19 -15.79
N LYS A 12 12.75 24.77 -15.24
CA LYS A 12 13.37 25.97 -15.78
C LYS A 12 14.11 25.72 -17.10
N PHE A 13 14.55 24.49 -17.35
CA PHE A 13 15.40 24.14 -18.50
C PHE A 13 14.59 23.76 -19.74
N THR A 14 13.51 23.01 -19.54
CA THR A 14 12.63 22.50 -20.59
C THR A 14 11.34 23.30 -20.71
N GLY A 15 11.03 24.14 -19.73
CA GLY A 15 9.77 24.90 -19.65
C GLY A 15 8.54 24.04 -19.36
N LYS A 16 8.71 22.72 -19.21
CA LYS A 16 7.64 21.75 -19.00
C LYS A 16 7.06 21.84 -17.60
N TYR A 17 5.77 21.60 -17.51
CA TYR A 17 5.07 21.44 -16.24
C TYR A 17 5.05 19.96 -15.87
N TYR A 18 5.56 19.69 -14.67
CA TYR A 18 5.57 18.36 -14.09
C TYR A 18 4.52 18.29 -12.99
N THR A 19 3.71 17.25 -13.03
CA THR A 19 2.66 16.98 -12.04
C THR A 19 3.09 15.89 -11.07
N PRO A 20 2.62 15.92 -9.81
CA PRO A 20 2.89 14.86 -8.86
C PRO A 20 2.46 13.50 -9.40
N GLY A 21 3.30 12.48 -9.20
CA GLY A 21 3.13 11.12 -9.71
C GLY A 21 3.90 10.82 -11.00
N GLU A 22 4.36 11.85 -11.73
CA GLU A 22 5.13 11.66 -12.95
C GLU A 22 6.56 11.21 -12.64
N VAL A 23 7.05 10.19 -13.34
CA VAL A 23 8.44 9.73 -13.21
C VAL A 23 9.26 10.33 -14.32
N ILE A 24 10.25 11.13 -13.95
CA ILE A 24 11.15 11.80 -14.88
C ILE A 24 12.55 11.22 -14.75
N GLU A 25 13.22 11.09 -15.89
CA GLU A 25 14.61 10.67 -15.93
C GLU A 25 15.51 11.91 -15.99
N VAL A 26 16.33 12.08 -14.96
CA VAL A 26 17.26 13.20 -14.83
C VAL A 26 18.68 12.64 -14.89
N GLY A 27 19.43 13.04 -15.92
CA GLY A 27 20.82 12.60 -16.11
C GLY A 27 21.81 13.22 -15.12
N GLU A 28 21.49 14.37 -14.53
CA GLU A 28 22.37 15.10 -13.60
C GLU A 28 21.96 14.92 -12.13
N GLU A 29 22.85 14.36 -11.32
CA GLU A 29 22.63 14.15 -9.88
C GLU A 29 22.51 15.46 -9.09
N THR A 30 23.20 16.52 -9.51
CA THR A 30 23.09 17.86 -8.93
C THR A 30 21.70 18.46 -9.08
N ARG A 31 21.05 18.21 -10.23
CA ARG A 31 19.66 18.62 -10.48
C ARG A 31 18.69 17.80 -9.65
N VAL A 32 18.91 16.49 -9.52
CA VAL A 32 18.11 15.63 -8.65
C VAL A 32 18.18 16.12 -7.19
N LEU A 33 19.37 16.46 -6.70
CA LEU A 33 19.55 16.95 -5.34
C LEU A 33 18.86 18.31 -5.09
N ASP A 34 18.93 19.26 -6.04
CA ASP A 34 18.21 20.54 -5.93
C ASP A 34 16.69 20.33 -5.86
N MET A 35 16.18 19.48 -6.76
CA MET A 35 14.75 19.17 -6.84
C MET A 35 14.26 18.42 -5.59
N GLU A 36 15.07 17.51 -5.05
CA GLU A 36 14.79 16.78 -3.81
C GLU A 36 14.87 17.69 -2.58
N SER A 37 15.87 18.56 -2.49
CA SER A 37 16.02 19.53 -1.40
C SER A 37 14.81 20.46 -1.32
N ARG A 38 14.17 20.74 -2.45
CA ARG A 38 12.95 21.55 -2.54
C ARG A 38 11.66 20.73 -2.39
N ARG A 39 11.77 19.43 -2.11
CA ARG A 39 10.66 18.47 -2.07
C ARG A 39 9.77 18.53 -3.31
N LEU A 40 10.38 18.69 -4.48
CA LEU A 40 9.69 18.68 -5.77
C LEU A 40 9.67 17.27 -6.37
N VAL A 41 10.74 16.51 -6.12
CA VAL A 41 10.88 15.14 -6.59
C VAL A 41 11.46 14.26 -5.48
N GLU A 42 11.25 12.96 -5.61
CA GLU A 42 11.76 11.91 -4.73
C GLU A 42 12.57 10.90 -5.56
N ARG A 43 13.73 10.46 -5.07
CA ARG A 43 14.54 9.45 -5.76
C ARG A 43 13.80 8.12 -5.79
N VAL A 44 13.51 7.65 -7.00
CA VAL A 44 12.99 6.29 -7.21
C VAL A 44 14.17 5.41 -7.54
N GLU A 45 14.73 4.76 -6.51
CA GLU A 45 15.63 3.63 -6.74
C GLU A 45 14.83 2.47 -7.33
N VAL A 46 15.22 2.08 -8.54
CA VAL A 46 14.59 0.99 -9.31
C VAL A 46 14.93 -0.35 -8.65
N LYS A 47 14.15 -0.73 -7.63
CA LYS A 47 13.85 -2.13 -7.32
C LYS A 47 12.50 -2.46 -7.96
N THR A 48 12.49 -2.75 -9.24
CA THR A 48 11.38 -3.45 -9.91
C THR A 48 11.48 -4.95 -9.61
N PRO A 49 10.35 -5.68 -9.43
CA PRO A 49 9.32 -5.75 -10.46
C PRO A 49 7.88 -5.56 -9.99
N GLU A 50 7.06 -5.03 -10.91
CA GLU A 50 5.63 -5.32 -11.14
C GLU A 50 4.68 -5.00 -9.96
N VAL A 51 3.67 -4.15 -10.08
CA VAL A 51 2.55 -4.22 -11.03
C VAL A 51 1.90 -2.84 -11.13
N LYS A 52 1.55 -2.45 -12.36
CA LYS A 52 0.52 -1.45 -12.63
C LYS A 52 -0.85 -2.04 -12.26
N THR A 53 -1.52 -1.44 -11.30
CA THR A 53 -2.99 -1.34 -11.24
C THR A 53 -3.26 -0.10 -10.39
N THR A 54 -3.56 1.05 -11.00
CA THR A 54 -4.88 1.44 -11.49
C THR A 54 -5.92 1.34 -10.38
N GLU A 55 -6.49 2.50 -10.00
CA GLU A 55 -7.46 2.73 -8.92
C GLU A 55 -6.87 2.48 -7.53
N GLU A 56 -6.70 3.46 -6.65
CA GLU A 56 -7.82 4.19 -6.01
C GLU A 56 -9.10 3.35 -5.82
N LYS A 57 -8.97 2.04 -5.61
CA LYS A 57 -9.88 1.33 -4.73
C LYS A 57 -9.20 1.29 -3.38
N LYS A 58 -9.96 1.77 -2.42
CA LYS A 58 -9.80 1.67 -0.99
C LYS A 58 -9.62 0.19 -0.59
N GLU A 59 -8.48 -0.41 -0.94
CA GLU A 59 -8.08 -1.73 -0.48
C GLU A 59 -7.40 -1.54 0.85
N VAL A 60 -8.31 -1.38 1.79
CA VAL A 60 -8.11 -1.41 3.21
C VAL A 60 -7.35 -2.69 3.58
N LYS A 61 -6.02 -2.56 3.69
CA LYS A 61 -5.13 -3.59 4.21
C LYS A 61 -5.26 -3.61 5.73
N ILE A 62 -5.67 -4.74 6.26
CA ILE A 62 -5.85 -4.99 7.68
C ILE A 62 -4.59 -5.70 8.17
N SER A 63 -3.88 -5.08 9.10
CA SER A 63 -2.75 -5.71 9.79
C SER A 63 -3.27 -6.66 10.87
N LEU A 64 -3.03 -7.95 10.71
CA LEU A 64 -3.43 -8.99 11.65
C LEU A 64 -2.32 -10.03 11.79
N PHE A 65 -1.98 -10.43 13.02
CA PHE A 65 -0.86 -11.35 13.30
C PHE A 65 0.48 -10.89 12.68
N GLU A 66 0.78 -9.59 12.78
CA GLU A 66 2.00 -8.97 12.22
C GLU A 66 2.13 -9.06 10.69
N LYS A 67 1.08 -9.49 9.99
CA LYS A 67 1.03 -9.64 8.53
C LYS A 67 -0.15 -8.84 7.98
N GLU A 68 -0.02 -8.32 6.76
CA GLU A 68 -1.06 -7.51 6.12
C GLU A 68 -1.99 -8.39 5.28
N PHE A 69 -3.29 -8.28 5.51
CA PHE A 69 -4.32 -9.00 4.76
C PHE A 69 -5.32 -8.05 4.14
N GLU A 70 -5.84 -8.41 2.98
CA GLU A 70 -6.98 -7.69 2.43
C GLU A 70 -8.23 -7.95 3.27
N LYS A 71 -9.05 -6.91 3.45
CA LYS A 71 -10.34 -7.04 4.15
C LYS A 71 -11.21 -8.18 3.62
N LYS A 72 -11.20 -8.44 2.31
CA LYS A 72 -11.94 -9.56 1.70
C LYS A 72 -11.41 -10.91 2.17
N THR A 73 -10.10 -11.10 2.16
CA THR A 73 -9.42 -12.31 2.63
C THR A 73 -9.72 -12.56 4.10
N LEU A 74 -9.67 -11.53 4.94
CA LEU A 74 -10.04 -11.66 6.34
C LEU A 74 -11.51 -12.08 6.53
N ILE A 75 -12.43 -11.49 5.77
CA ILE A 75 -13.85 -11.85 5.83
C ILE A 75 -14.08 -13.30 5.38
N GLU A 76 -13.39 -13.75 4.34
CA GLU A 76 -13.48 -15.11 3.85
C GLU A 76 -12.92 -16.11 4.87
N ALA A 77 -11.76 -15.83 5.45
CA ALA A 77 -11.15 -16.65 6.49
C ALA A 77 -12.03 -16.71 7.75
N LEU A 78 -12.56 -15.57 8.19
CA LEU A 78 -13.52 -15.50 9.30
C LEU A 78 -14.79 -16.30 9.00
N LYS A 79 -15.35 -16.23 7.78
CA LYS A 79 -16.49 -17.06 7.39
C LYS A 79 -16.15 -18.54 7.35
N SER A 80 -14.94 -18.89 6.92
CA SER A 80 -14.46 -20.27 6.85
C SER A 80 -14.40 -20.93 8.22
N ILE A 81 -14.07 -20.16 9.27
CA ILE A 81 -14.10 -20.64 10.67
C ILE A 81 -15.49 -20.50 11.33
N GLY A 82 -16.52 -20.07 10.59
CA GLY A 82 -17.88 -19.90 11.11
C GLY A 82 -18.15 -18.58 11.83
N VAL A 83 -17.22 -17.63 11.78
CA VAL A 83 -17.38 -16.31 12.39
C VAL A 83 -18.16 -15.37 11.47
N GLN A 84 -19.15 -14.68 12.03
CA GLN A 84 -19.94 -13.70 11.30
C GLN A 84 -19.08 -12.48 10.94
N ALA A 85 -18.65 -12.41 9.68
CA ALA A 85 -17.94 -11.30 9.07
C ALA A 85 -18.62 -10.86 7.77
N SER A 86 -18.68 -9.55 7.52
CA SER A 86 -19.24 -9.01 6.28
C SER A 86 -18.42 -7.85 5.73
N GLY A 87 -18.49 -7.65 4.40
CA GLY A 87 -17.81 -6.55 3.70
C GLY A 87 -18.19 -5.16 4.21
N ASN A 88 -19.39 -5.04 4.77
CA ASN A 88 -19.89 -3.77 5.31
C ASN A 88 -19.40 -3.48 6.74
N MET A 89 -18.80 -4.45 7.44
CA MET A 89 -18.24 -4.22 8.78
C MET A 89 -16.98 -3.34 8.70
N LYS A 90 -16.75 -2.53 9.74
CA LYS A 90 -15.50 -1.76 9.89
C LYS A 90 -14.34 -2.71 10.21
N GLU A 91 -13.13 -2.33 9.84
CA GLU A 91 -11.92 -3.13 10.10
C GLU A 91 -11.69 -3.35 11.59
N GLU A 92 -11.85 -2.29 12.39
CA GLU A 92 -11.74 -2.35 13.84
C GLU A 92 -12.69 -3.41 14.43
N THR A 93 -13.91 -3.53 13.88
CA THR A 93 -14.88 -4.55 14.28
C THR A 93 -14.47 -5.96 13.85
N LEU A 94 -13.85 -6.11 12.67
CA LEU A 94 -13.33 -7.39 12.21
C LEU A 94 -12.13 -7.83 13.06
N LEU A 95 -11.22 -6.92 13.37
CA LEU A 95 -10.07 -7.15 14.24
C LEU A 95 -10.49 -7.50 15.67
N GLY A 96 -11.48 -6.79 16.22
CA GLY A 96 -12.06 -7.11 17.53
C GLY A 96 -12.61 -8.53 17.58
N LYS A 97 -13.37 -8.93 16.55
CA LYS A 97 -13.87 -10.31 16.42
C LYS A 97 -12.76 -11.34 16.38
N VAL A 98 -11.65 -11.06 15.70
CA VAL A 98 -10.48 -11.95 15.66
C VAL A 98 -9.81 -12.04 17.03
N ALA A 99 -9.66 -10.91 17.73
CA ALA A 99 -9.06 -10.87 19.05
C ALA A 99 -9.92 -11.54 20.13
N GLU A 100 -11.24 -11.59 19.93
CA GLU A 100 -12.19 -12.32 20.79
C GLU A 100 -12.29 -13.82 20.47
N LEU A 101 -11.57 -14.32 19.45
CA LEU A 101 -11.58 -15.75 19.13
C LEU A 101 -10.74 -16.55 20.13
N ASP A 102 -11.25 -17.72 20.49
CA ASP A 102 -10.49 -18.73 21.23
C ASP A 102 -9.23 -19.18 20.45
N GLU A 103 -8.27 -19.78 21.16
CA GLU A 103 -7.01 -20.28 20.58
C GLU A 103 -7.23 -21.27 19.44
N GLU A 104 -8.26 -22.12 19.52
CA GLU A 104 -8.62 -23.08 18.47
C GLU A 104 -9.10 -22.38 17.18
N SER A 105 -9.96 -21.37 17.32
CA SER A 105 -10.50 -20.59 16.21
C SER A 105 -9.44 -19.68 15.60
N THR A 106 -8.55 -19.13 16.44
CA THR A 106 -7.40 -18.34 16.02
C THR A 106 -6.42 -19.17 15.21
N ALA A 107 -6.14 -20.42 15.61
CA ALA A 107 -5.28 -21.33 14.85
C ALA A 107 -5.87 -21.65 13.46
N LYS A 108 -7.16 -21.97 13.39
CA LYS A 108 -7.88 -22.18 12.11
C LYS A 108 -7.88 -20.92 11.23
N LEU A 109 -8.00 -19.74 11.84
CA LEU A 109 -7.92 -18.47 11.12
C LEU A 109 -6.53 -18.23 10.53
N LYS A 110 -5.48 -18.48 11.32
CA LYS A 110 -4.09 -18.37 10.86
C LYS A 110 -3.82 -19.33 9.70
N GLU A 111 -4.26 -20.58 9.79
CA GLU A 111 -4.17 -21.56 8.71
C GLU A 111 -4.92 -21.10 7.45
N ALA A 112 -6.15 -20.60 7.60
CA ALA A 112 -6.93 -20.04 6.49
C ALA A 112 -6.29 -18.79 5.86
N LEU A 113 -5.51 -18.04 6.64
CA LEU A 113 -4.73 -16.88 6.18
C LEU A 113 -3.32 -17.26 5.69
N GLY A 114 -2.95 -18.55 5.69
CA GLY A 114 -1.62 -19.01 5.30
C GLY A 114 -0.51 -18.47 6.23
N ILE A 115 -0.81 -18.41 7.52
CA ILE A 115 0.11 -18.08 8.60
C ILE A 115 0.31 -19.39 9.37
N GLU A 116 1.51 -19.96 9.24
CA GLU A 116 1.97 -21.14 10.00
C GLU A 116 2.73 -20.70 11.25
#